data_AF-A0A6A3HFV2-F1
#
_entry.id   AF-A0A6A3HFV2-F1
#
_cell.length_a   1.000
_cell.length_b   1.000
_cell.length_c   1.000
_cell.angle_alpha   90.00
_cell.angle_beta   90.00
_cell.angle_gamma   90.00
#
_symmetry.space_group_name_H-M   'P 1'
#
loop_
_entity.id
_entity.type
_entity.pdbx_description
1 polymer ?
#
loop_
_entity_poly.entity_id
_entity_poly.type
_entity_poly.pdbx_seq_one_letter_code
_entity_poly.pdbx_strand_id
1 'polypeptide(L)'
;MRYLSGTRDVKLKLEPKLSEGLRLATDADWANDLEDRKSVSGFVLFLFGAPVAWGTTKQTVVAHSSTAAEFIAANDGMQQAEWIKLVVEEILRQSKIDLTLLVDSQPAIKRIQKEGSSGAQKAVDIRFHAIKDAWRQGGMTMEYLPTHRNPADLLTKALSRPELANKRSLCGLITHTS
;
A
#
# COMPACT_ATOMS: atom_id res chain seq x y z
N MET A 1 -5.47 28.65 -0.92
CA MET A 1 -4.82 27.32 -0.70
C MET A 1 -4.83 26.99 0.80
N ARG A 2 -5.94 26.46 1.32
CA ARG A 2 -6.13 26.22 2.77
C ARG A 2 -5.30 25.04 3.30
N TYR A 3 -4.95 24.10 2.43
CA TYR A 3 -4.20 22.89 2.78
C TYR A 3 -2.70 23.16 3.02
N LEU A 4 -2.03 23.93 2.14
CA LEU A 4 -0.61 24.29 2.32
C LEU A 4 -0.39 25.09 3.62
N SER A 5 -1.33 25.99 3.95
CA SER A 5 -1.26 26.73 5.22
C SER A 5 -1.42 25.82 6.44
N GLY A 6 -2.18 24.73 6.34
CA GLY A 6 -2.41 23.78 7.43
C GLY A 6 -1.32 22.71 7.57
N THR A 7 -0.38 22.62 6.62
CA THR A 7 0.73 21.66 6.65
C THR A 7 2.11 22.35 6.68
N ARG A 8 2.17 23.67 6.83
CA ARG A 8 3.41 24.44 6.82
C ARG A 8 4.44 23.92 7.84
N ASP A 9 3.95 23.51 9.00
CA ASP A 9 4.78 23.10 10.13
C ASP A 9 4.91 21.56 10.22
N VAL A 10 4.36 20.83 9.23
CA VAL A 10 4.48 19.38 9.13
C VAL A 10 5.84 19.02 8.50
N LYS A 11 6.56 18.12 9.15
CA LYS A 11 7.88 17.65 8.71
C LYS A 11 7.90 16.13 8.62
N LEU A 12 8.72 15.61 7.73
CA LEU A 12 9.03 14.19 7.66
C LEU A 12 10.15 13.88 8.65
N LYS A 13 9.86 13.05 9.65
CA LYS A 13 10.82 12.49 10.59
C LYS A 13 11.23 11.10 10.10
N LEU A 14 12.52 10.93 9.81
CA LEU A 14 13.08 9.64 9.43
C LEU A 14 13.64 8.96 10.68
N GLU A 15 13.09 7.80 11.05
CA GLU A 15 13.55 6.98 12.18
C GLU A 15 13.76 5.55 11.70
N PRO A 16 14.92 5.27 11.05
CA PRO A 16 15.14 3.98 10.43
C PRO A 16 15.27 2.86 11.47
N LYS A 17 14.60 1.75 11.22
CA LYS A 17 14.66 0.48 11.95
C LYS A 17 15.39 -0.54 11.10
N LEU A 18 16.68 -0.71 11.33
CA LEU A 18 17.54 -1.58 10.52
C LEU A 18 17.16 -3.07 10.58
N SER A 19 16.29 -3.47 11.51
CA SER A 19 15.72 -4.81 11.61
C SER A 19 14.59 -5.08 10.60
N GLU A 20 14.07 -4.06 9.90
CA GLU A 20 12.97 -4.19 8.95
C GLU A 20 13.47 -4.07 7.50
N GLY A 21 12.95 -4.88 6.58
CA GLY A 21 13.23 -4.72 5.14
C GLY A 21 12.34 -3.66 4.48
N LEU A 22 11.93 -3.95 3.23
CA LEU A 22 10.89 -3.20 2.54
C LEU A 22 9.51 -3.65 3.02
N ARG A 23 8.64 -2.70 3.33
CA ARG A 23 7.25 -2.96 3.75
C ARG A 23 6.31 -2.11 2.91
N LEU A 24 5.45 -2.75 2.13
CA LEU A 24 4.46 -2.08 1.30
C LEU A 24 3.09 -2.15 1.96
N ALA A 25 2.50 -1.02 2.31
CA ALA A 25 1.08 -0.93 2.65
C ALA A 25 0.27 -0.52 1.42
N THR A 26 -0.86 -1.19 1.19
CA THR A 26 -1.82 -0.84 0.13
C THR A 26 -3.24 -0.71 0.69
N ASP A 27 -4.08 0.05 0.00
CA ASP A 27 -5.52 0.16 0.27
C ASP A 27 -6.24 0.51 -1.04
N ALA A 28 -7.54 0.19 -1.13
CA ALA A 28 -8.40 0.66 -2.20
C ALA A 28 -9.71 1.28 -1.66
N ASP A 29 -10.03 2.48 -2.13
CA ASP A 29 -11.35 3.08 -1.91
C ASP A 29 -12.31 2.69 -3.04
N TRP A 30 -13.19 1.73 -2.72
CA TRP A 30 -14.03 1.04 -3.70
C TRP A 30 -15.22 1.90 -4.17
N ALA A 31 -15.38 1.97 -5.50
CA ALA A 31 -16.53 2.60 -6.17
C ALA A 31 -16.83 4.06 -5.77
N ASN A 32 -15.81 4.79 -5.31
CA ASN A 32 -15.95 6.16 -4.82
C ASN A 32 -16.13 7.19 -5.96
N ASP A 33 -15.69 6.89 -7.18
CA ASP A 33 -15.94 7.75 -8.33
C ASP A 33 -17.42 7.71 -8.73
N LEU A 34 -18.11 8.85 -8.70
CA LEU A 34 -19.54 8.94 -9.00
C LEU A 34 -19.86 8.87 -10.49
N GLU A 35 -18.89 9.16 -11.37
CA GLU A 35 -19.08 9.16 -12.82
C GLU A 35 -18.87 7.77 -13.41
N ASP A 36 -17.77 7.10 -13.05
CA ASP A 36 -17.40 5.81 -13.65
C ASP A 36 -17.31 4.63 -12.66
N ARG A 37 -17.56 4.86 -11.37
CA ARG A 37 -17.55 3.84 -10.30
C ARG A 37 -16.23 3.09 -10.18
N LYS A 38 -15.13 3.66 -10.68
CA LYS A 38 -13.80 3.08 -10.48
C LYS A 38 -13.29 3.40 -9.08
N SER A 39 -12.55 2.45 -8.52
CA SER A 39 -11.91 2.60 -7.22
C SER A 39 -10.64 3.45 -7.34
N VAL A 40 -10.17 3.97 -6.20
CA VAL A 40 -8.86 4.62 -6.09
C VAL A 40 -7.94 3.73 -5.27
N SER A 41 -6.80 3.34 -5.85
CA SER A 41 -5.74 2.60 -5.16
C SER A 41 -4.75 3.54 -4.52
N GLY A 42 -4.25 3.20 -3.34
CA GLY A 42 -3.16 3.93 -2.69
C GLY A 42 -2.11 2.97 -2.13
N PHE A 43 -0.86 3.43 -2.08
CA PHE A 43 0.22 2.68 -1.44
C PHE A 43 1.23 3.58 -0.73
N VAL A 44 1.87 3.03 0.31
CA VAL A 44 3.05 3.61 0.96
C VAL A 44 4.09 2.51 1.12
N LEU A 45 5.29 2.73 0.58
CA LEU A 45 6.44 1.85 0.70
C LEU A 45 7.43 2.40 1.72
N PHE A 46 7.80 1.56 2.67
CA PHE A 46 8.78 1.85 3.71
C PHE A 46 10.06 1.05 3.46
N LEU A 47 11.21 1.68 3.70
CA LEU A 47 12.52 1.05 3.79
C LEU A 47 13.07 1.30 5.19
N PHE A 48 13.44 0.24 5.91
CA PHE A 48 13.86 0.34 7.31
C PHE A 48 12.86 1.15 8.15
N GLY A 49 11.55 0.97 7.97
CA GLY A 49 10.53 1.71 8.71
C GLY A 49 10.36 3.20 8.36
N ALA A 50 11.12 3.74 7.39
CA ALA A 50 10.94 5.11 6.88
C ALA A 50 10.26 5.10 5.51
N PRO A 51 9.28 5.99 5.24
CA PRO A 51 8.60 6.01 3.94
C PRO A 51 9.55 6.53 2.85
N VAL A 52 9.64 5.79 1.74
CA VAL A 52 10.52 6.12 0.60
C VAL A 52 9.75 6.32 -0.70
N ALA A 53 8.54 5.78 -0.82
CA ALA A 53 7.65 6.05 -1.93
C ALA A 53 6.19 5.94 -1.52
N TRP A 54 5.33 6.68 -2.20
CA TRP A 54 3.89 6.66 -2.01
C TRP A 54 3.19 7.11 -3.29
N GLY A 55 1.95 6.69 -3.47
CA GLY A 55 1.18 7.08 -4.65
C GLY A 55 -0.29 6.76 -4.52
N THR A 56 -1.10 7.47 -5.31
CA THR A 56 -2.52 7.22 -5.48
C THR A 56 -2.84 7.14 -6.96
N THR A 57 -3.64 6.16 -7.36
CA THR A 57 -3.94 5.87 -8.77
C THR A 57 -5.39 5.45 -8.90
N LYS A 58 -6.13 6.07 -9.83
CA LYS A 58 -7.47 5.62 -10.20
C LYS A 58 -7.36 4.29 -10.96
N GLN A 59 -8.11 3.27 -10.53
CA GLN A 59 -8.09 1.95 -11.16
C GLN A 59 -8.58 2.04 -12.60
N THR A 60 -8.01 1.23 -13.50
CA THR A 60 -8.40 1.26 -14.92
C THR A 60 -9.69 0.49 -15.20
N VAL A 61 -10.05 -0.44 -14.32
CA VAL A 61 -11.24 -1.30 -14.42
C VAL A 61 -12.17 -1.09 -13.23
N VAL A 62 -13.47 -1.32 -13.43
CA VAL A 62 -14.46 -1.28 -12.35
C VAL A 62 -14.39 -2.58 -11.56
N ALA A 63 -14.03 -2.50 -10.29
CA ALA A 63 -14.03 -3.65 -9.40
C ALA A 63 -15.45 -3.95 -8.91
N HIS A 64 -15.90 -5.20 -9.03
CA HIS A 64 -17.22 -5.62 -8.57
C HIS A 64 -17.30 -5.91 -7.06
N SER A 65 -16.18 -5.83 -6.35
CA SER A 65 -16.13 -5.98 -4.89
C SER A 65 -14.94 -5.20 -4.33
N SER A 66 -15.01 -4.85 -3.05
CA SER A 66 -13.87 -4.28 -2.32
C SER A 66 -12.65 -5.19 -2.38
N THR A 67 -12.84 -6.51 -2.27
CA THR A 67 -11.72 -7.49 -2.41
C THR A 67 -11.07 -7.44 -3.79
N ALA A 68 -11.84 -7.27 -4.87
CA ALA A 68 -11.28 -7.12 -6.21
C ALA A 68 -10.50 -5.80 -6.34
N ALA A 69 -10.98 -4.72 -5.72
CA ALA A 69 -10.27 -3.44 -5.68
C ALA A 69 -8.95 -3.55 -4.90
N GLU A 70 -8.94 -4.29 -3.78
CA GLU A 70 -7.73 -4.59 -3.01
C GLU A 70 -6.70 -5.38 -3.81
N PHE A 71 -7.11 -6.38 -4.60
CA PHE A 71 -6.17 -7.10 -5.48
C PHE A 71 -5.54 -6.20 -6.53
N ILE A 72 -6.28 -5.22 -7.05
CA ILE A 72 -5.72 -4.24 -7.98
C ILE A 72 -4.70 -3.36 -7.24
N ALA A 73 -5.05 -2.78 -6.10
CA ALA A 73 -4.15 -1.94 -5.30
C ALA A 73 -2.86 -2.67 -4.89
N ALA A 74 -2.98 -3.90 -4.40
CA ALA A 74 -1.86 -4.73 -4.00
C ALA A 74 -0.91 -5.03 -5.17
N ASN A 75 -1.43 -5.35 -6.34
CA ASN A 75 -0.62 -5.64 -7.53
C ASN A 75 0.09 -4.39 -8.05
N ASP A 76 -0.63 -3.27 -8.13
CA ASP A 76 -0.09 -2.03 -8.66
C ASP A 76 0.99 -1.48 -7.71
N GLY A 77 0.77 -1.56 -6.39
CA GLY A 77 1.79 -1.26 -5.39
C GLY A 77 2.97 -2.23 -5.42
N MET A 78 2.74 -3.53 -5.64
CA MET A 78 3.82 -4.53 -5.74
C MET A 78 4.79 -4.23 -6.88
N GLN A 79 4.27 -3.88 -8.06
CA GLN A 79 5.13 -3.48 -9.17
C GLN A 79 6.04 -2.30 -8.77
N GLN A 80 5.51 -1.28 -8.08
CA GLN A 80 6.33 -0.16 -7.59
C GLN A 80 7.38 -0.61 -6.57
N ALA A 81 7.01 -1.51 -5.65
CA ALA A 81 7.92 -2.02 -4.64
C ALA A 81 9.04 -2.88 -5.21
N GLU A 82 8.76 -3.71 -6.23
CA GLU A 82 9.76 -4.52 -6.92
C GLU A 82 10.80 -3.64 -7.63
N TRP A 83 10.35 -2.58 -8.31
CA TRP A 83 11.26 -1.61 -8.93
C TRP A 83 12.17 -0.94 -7.89
N ILE A 84 11.60 -0.46 -6.78
CA ILE A 84 12.37 0.19 -5.72
C ILE A 84 13.31 -0.81 -5.04
N LYS A 85 12.88 -2.05 -4.85
CA LYS A 85 13.72 -3.12 -4.30
C LYS A 85 15.01 -3.30 -5.10
N LEU A 86 14.92 -3.38 -6.43
CA LEU A 86 16.09 -3.49 -7.29
C LEU A 86 17.07 -2.33 -7.09
N VAL A 87 16.54 -1.10 -7.04
CA VAL A 87 17.36 0.12 -6.80
C VAL A 87 18.01 0.09 -5.42
N VAL A 88 17.29 -0.31 -4.39
CA VAL A 88 17.81 -0.35 -3.02
C VAL A 88 18.87 -1.44 -2.87
N GLU A 89 18.65 -2.64 -3.44
CA GLU A 89 19.63 -3.73 -3.44
C GLU A 89 20.94 -3.32 -4.12
N GLU A 90 20.86 -2.58 -5.24
CA GLU A 90 22.02 -2.02 -5.93
C GLU A 90 22.76 -0.97 -5.08
N ILE A 91 22.04 0.02 -4.53
CA ILE A 91 22.63 1.11 -3.74
C ILE A 91 23.27 0.58 -2.45
N LEU A 92 22.59 -0.32 -1.74
CA LEU A 92 23.06 -0.88 -0.48
C LEU A 92 24.09 -2.01 -0.66
N ARG A 93 24.31 -2.46 -1.90
CA ARG A 93 25.15 -3.63 -2.22
C ARG A 93 24.72 -4.87 -1.42
N GLN A 94 23.42 -5.02 -1.23
CA GLN A 94 22.82 -6.17 -0.55
C GLN A 94 22.19 -7.07 -1.59
N SER A 95 22.50 -8.38 -1.51
CA SER A 95 22.01 -9.36 -2.48
C SER A 95 20.53 -9.72 -2.29
N LYS A 96 19.95 -9.40 -1.13
CA LYS A 96 18.54 -9.66 -0.83
C LYS A 96 18.01 -8.73 0.25
N ILE A 97 16.97 -7.97 -0.11
CA ILE A 97 16.14 -7.24 0.84
C ILE A 97 14.76 -7.87 0.88
N ASP A 98 14.29 -8.19 2.09
CA ASP A 98 12.95 -8.75 2.27
C ASP A 98 11.88 -7.73 1.91
N LEU A 99 10.83 -8.19 1.22
CA LEU A 99 9.68 -7.39 0.85
C LEU A 99 8.43 -7.99 1.48
N THR A 100 7.73 -7.20 2.29
CA THR A 100 6.48 -7.61 2.94
C THR A 100 5.33 -6.75 2.46
N LEU A 101 4.30 -7.37 1.89
CA LEU A 101 3.02 -6.75 1.59
C LEU A 101 2.13 -6.75 2.83
N LEU A 102 1.66 -5.57 3.22
CA LEU A 102 0.75 -5.34 4.34
C LEU A 102 -0.66 -5.17 3.79
N VAL A 103 -1.56 -6.07 4.18
CA VAL A 103 -2.94 -6.11 3.68
C VAL A 103 -3.89 -6.00 4.86
N ASP A 104 -4.89 -5.13 4.78
CA ASP A 104 -5.88 -4.93 5.85
C ASP A 104 -7.12 -5.84 5.74
N SER A 105 -7.11 -6.73 4.75
CA SER A 105 -8.15 -7.72 4.50
C SER A 105 -7.63 -9.15 4.71
N GLN A 106 -7.92 -9.73 5.88
CA GLN A 106 -7.68 -11.16 6.12
C GLN A 106 -8.33 -12.08 5.08
N PRO A 107 -9.56 -11.80 4.59
CA PRO A 107 -10.14 -12.55 3.48
C PRO A 107 -9.27 -12.52 2.22
N ALA A 108 -8.70 -11.37 1.86
CA ALA A 108 -7.82 -11.22 0.70
C ALA A 108 -6.54 -12.07 0.87
N ILE A 109 -5.89 -11.99 2.03
CA ILE A 109 -4.70 -12.80 2.35
C ILE A 109 -5.00 -14.30 2.21
N LYS A 110 -6.08 -14.77 2.86
CA LYS A 110 -6.52 -16.17 2.77
C LYS A 110 -6.84 -16.58 1.33
N ARG A 111 -7.37 -15.68 0.52
CA ARG A 111 -7.71 -15.96 -0.87
C ARG A 111 -6.47 -16.17 -1.73
N ILE A 112 -5.43 -15.35 -1.53
CA ILE A 112 -4.14 -15.49 -2.23
C ILE A 112 -3.45 -16.79 -1.85
N GLN A 113 -3.49 -17.17 -0.57
CA GLN A 113 -2.85 -18.38 -0.04
C GLN A 113 -3.53 -19.69 -0.46
N LYS A 114 -4.83 -19.68 -0.79
CA LYS A 114 -5.58 -20.86 -1.25
C LYS A 114 -5.38 -21.13 -2.74
N GLU A 115 -5.55 -22.36 -3.19
CA GLU A 115 -5.57 -22.69 -4.64
C GLU A 115 -6.84 -22.16 -5.35
N GLY A 116 -6.75 -21.98 -6.68
CA GLY A 116 -7.84 -21.47 -7.53
C GLY A 116 -7.67 -20.03 -8.02
N SER A 117 -8.60 -19.58 -8.87
CA SER A 117 -8.70 -18.22 -9.41
C SER A 117 -9.50 -17.31 -8.48
N SER A 118 -9.50 -16.00 -8.74
CA SER A 118 -10.29 -15.03 -7.97
C SER A 118 -11.80 -15.15 -8.21
N GLY A 119 -12.22 -15.63 -9.39
CA GLY A 119 -13.60 -15.60 -9.87
C GLY A 119 -14.05 -14.22 -10.35
N ALA A 120 -13.11 -13.27 -10.48
CA ALA A 120 -13.35 -11.91 -10.94
C ALA A 120 -13.18 -11.78 -12.48
N GLN A 121 -13.35 -10.57 -12.99
CA GLN A 121 -13.02 -10.25 -14.39
C GLN A 121 -11.55 -10.58 -14.70
N LYS A 122 -11.26 -10.95 -15.95
CA LYS A 122 -9.91 -11.34 -16.41
C LYS A 122 -8.80 -10.37 -15.97
N ALA A 123 -9.04 -9.06 -16.04
CA ALA A 123 -8.04 -8.06 -15.66
C ALA A 123 -7.71 -8.07 -14.15
N VAL A 124 -8.70 -8.37 -13.30
CA VAL A 124 -8.51 -8.54 -11.85
C VAL A 124 -7.85 -9.89 -11.58
N ASP A 125 -8.27 -10.93 -12.28
CA ASP A 125 -7.75 -12.28 -12.10
C ASP A 125 -6.26 -12.39 -12.43
N ILE A 126 -5.80 -11.72 -13.49
CA ILE A 126 -4.36 -11.61 -13.83
C ILE A 126 -3.56 -10.99 -12.67
N ARG A 127 -4.06 -9.90 -12.07
CA ARG A 127 -3.38 -9.22 -10.95
C ARG A 127 -3.36 -10.08 -9.69
N PHE A 128 -4.47 -10.76 -9.42
CA PHE A 128 -4.55 -11.73 -8.34
C PHE A 128 -3.53 -12.85 -8.52
N HIS A 129 -3.40 -13.39 -9.73
CA HIS A 129 -2.42 -14.43 -10.05
C HIS A 129 -0.98 -13.92 -9.96
N ALA A 130 -0.69 -12.70 -10.40
CA ALA A 130 0.64 -12.10 -10.28
C ALA A 130 1.11 -12.00 -8.81
N ILE A 131 0.27 -11.47 -7.90
CA ILE A 131 0.59 -11.39 -6.47
C ILE A 131 0.79 -12.80 -5.88
N LYS A 132 -0.08 -13.74 -6.26
CA LYS A 132 -0.03 -15.11 -5.78
C LYS A 132 1.24 -15.84 -6.22
N ASP A 133 1.68 -15.62 -7.44
CA ASP A 133 2.91 -16.21 -7.96
C ASP A 133 4.15 -15.59 -7.28
N ALA A 134 4.17 -14.27 -7.08
CA ALA A 134 5.23 -13.60 -6.32
C ALA A 134 5.35 -14.13 -4.88
N TRP A 135 4.22 -14.37 -4.21
CA TRP A 135 4.18 -14.99 -2.88
C TRP A 135 4.68 -16.44 -2.91
N ARG A 136 4.22 -17.26 -3.87
CA ARG A 136 4.60 -18.67 -4.00
C ARG A 136 6.09 -18.87 -4.29
N GLN A 137 6.68 -17.98 -5.07
CA GLN A 137 8.11 -18.01 -5.42
C GLN A 137 9.00 -17.46 -4.29
N GLY A 138 8.42 -16.98 -3.18
CA GLY A 138 9.16 -16.37 -2.07
C GLY A 138 9.74 -15.00 -2.41
N GLY A 139 9.22 -14.32 -3.44
CA GLY A 139 9.62 -12.96 -3.81
C GLY A 139 9.12 -11.91 -2.80
N MET A 140 8.03 -12.23 -2.08
CA MET A 140 7.47 -11.41 -1.01
C MET A 140 6.81 -12.26 0.09
N THR A 141 6.64 -11.66 1.27
CA THR A 141 5.80 -12.18 2.36
C THR A 141 4.53 -11.32 2.51
N MET A 142 3.49 -11.86 3.16
CA MET A 142 2.26 -11.12 3.45
C MET A 142 1.99 -11.08 4.94
N GLU A 143 1.61 -9.92 5.43
CA GLU A 143 1.19 -9.71 6.82
C GLU A 143 -0.15 -8.97 6.87
N TYR A 144 -0.98 -9.32 7.85
CA TYR A 144 -2.19 -8.58 8.14
C TYR A 144 -1.88 -7.28 8.88
N LEU A 145 -2.43 -6.16 8.41
CA LEU A 145 -2.31 -4.86 9.05
C LEU A 145 -3.69 -4.29 9.34
N PRO A 146 -4.09 -4.12 10.62
CA PRO A 146 -5.41 -3.55 10.93
C PRO A 146 -5.62 -2.20 10.25
N THR A 147 -6.83 -1.92 9.75
CA THR A 147 -7.13 -0.69 9.00
C THR A 147 -6.70 0.56 9.74
N HIS A 148 -6.95 0.72 11.04
CA HIS A 148 -6.49 1.90 11.81
C HIS A 148 -4.96 2.10 11.82
N ARG A 149 -4.17 1.04 11.54
CA ARG A 149 -2.72 1.07 11.37
C ARG A 149 -2.26 1.09 9.91
N ASN A 150 -3.17 1.07 8.94
CA ASN A 150 -2.84 1.13 7.52
C ASN A 150 -2.50 2.57 7.09
N PRO A 151 -1.25 2.89 6.73
CA PRO A 151 -0.89 4.24 6.27
C PRO A 151 -1.42 4.55 4.86
N ALA A 152 -1.75 3.54 4.05
CA ALA A 152 -2.27 3.73 2.70
C ALA A 152 -3.66 4.42 2.70
N ASP A 153 -4.41 4.30 3.80
CA ASP A 153 -5.68 5.03 4.03
C ASP A 153 -5.54 6.55 3.85
N LEU A 154 -4.34 7.10 4.08
CA LEU A 154 -4.04 8.52 3.89
C LEU A 154 -4.24 8.97 2.43
N LEU A 155 -4.14 8.03 1.49
CA LEU A 155 -4.11 8.27 0.05
C LEU A 155 -5.41 7.87 -0.66
N THR A 156 -6.32 7.23 0.06
CA THR A 156 -7.54 6.62 -0.48
C THR A 156 -8.80 7.15 0.20
N LYS A 157 -8.76 7.47 1.51
CA LYS A 157 -9.96 7.77 2.29
C LYS A 157 -10.07 9.24 2.65
N ALA A 158 -11.31 9.73 2.72
CA ALA A 158 -11.64 11.01 3.34
C ALA A 158 -11.63 10.85 4.87
N LEU A 159 -10.53 11.24 5.52
CA LEU A 159 -10.31 10.99 6.95
C LEU A 159 -10.82 12.13 7.85
N SER A 160 -11.32 11.77 9.04
CA SER A 160 -11.56 12.72 10.13
C SER A 160 -10.24 13.34 10.62
N ARG A 161 -10.27 14.48 11.32
CA ARG A 161 -9.05 15.12 11.83
C ARG A 161 -8.19 14.19 12.73
N PRO A 162 -8.76 13.43 13.68
CA PRO A 162 -7.99 12.48 14.49
C PRO A 162 -7.37 11.37 13.65
N GLU A 163 -8.14 10.78 12.73
CA GLU A 163 -7.64 9.74 11.84
C GLU A 163 -6.53 10.27 10.93
N LEU A 164 -6.69 11.46 10.35
CA LEU A 164 -5.68 12.10 9.54
C LEU A 164 -4.36 12.32 10.32
N ALA A 165 -4.45 12.74 11.57
CA ALA A 165 -3.27 12.89 12.44
C ALA A 165 -2.60 11.54 12.73
N ASN A 166 -3.40 10.50 13.02
CA ASN A 166 -2.91 9.13 13.21
C ASN A 166 -2.24 8.59 11.93
N LYS A 167 -2.87 8.70 10.76
CA LYS A 167 -2.26 8.22 9.50
C LYS A 167 -0.99 8.96 9.12
N ARG A 168 -0.94 10.28 9.38
CA ARG A 168 0.27 11.09 9.20
C ARG A 168 1.42 10.60 10.09
N SER A 169 1.16 10.31 11.37
CA SER A 169 2.21 9.84 12.27
C SER A 169 2.76 8.46 11.86
N LEU A 170 1.93 7.57 11.31
CA LEU A 170 2.36 6.29 10.73
C LEU A 170 3.34 6.47 9.55
N CYS A 171 3.24 7.60 8.83
CA CYS A 171 4.15 7.97 7.75
C CYS A 171 5.29 8.90 8.23
N GLY A 172 5.54 9.02 9.53
CA GLY A 172 6.58 9.90 10.07
C GLY A 172 6.30 11.40 9.86
N LEU A 173 5.08 11.79 9.47
CA LEU A 173 4.69 13.19 9.33
C LEU A 173 4.28 13.75 10.69
N ILE A 174 5.17 14.54 11.29
CA ILE A 174 5.00 15.13 12.62
C ILE A 174 4.77 16.64 12.53
N THR A 175 4.05 17.19 13.50
CA THR A 175 3.90 18.64 13.69
C THR A 175 4.62 19.00 14.98
N HIS A 176 5.55 19.95 14.96
CA HIS A 176 6.13 20.46 16.20
C HIS A 176 5.05 21.26 16.94
N THR A 177 4.58 20.74 18.08
CA THR A 177 4.01 21.60 19.11
C THR A 177 5.17 22.34 19.74
N SER A 178 5.28 23.64 19.43
CA SER A 178 6.15 24.57 20.18
C SER A 178 5.64 24.72 21.61
#